data_AF-A0A2T5B5A2-F1
#
_entry.id   AF-A0A2T5B5A2-F1
#
_cell.length_a   1.000
_cell.length_b   1.000
_cell.length_c   1.000
_cell.angle_alpha   90.00
_cell.angle_beta   90.00
_cell.angle_gamma   90.00
#
_symmetry.space_group_name_H-M   'P 1'
#
loop_
_entity.id
_entity.type
_entity.pdbx_description
1 polymer ?
#
loop_
_entity_poly.entity_id
_entity_poly.type
_entity_poly.pdbx_seq_one_letter_code
_entity_poly.pdbx_strand_id
1 'polypeptide(L)' 'MTAAHDQLNVQYDPASRTALLQYGSRSTVLRDLPTREAAEAAARRFAITNWGYFDGAHERNRPRDDPFTSHG' A
#
# COMPACT_ATOMS: atom_id res chain seq x y z
N MET A 1 -8.28 18.01 -11.69
CA MET A 1 -8.63 17.49 -10.36
C MET A 1 -7.64 16.39 -10.06
N THR A 2 -6.58 16.73 -9.32
CA THR A 2 -5.49 15.81 -8.98
C THR A 2 -6.03 14.68 -8.13
N ALA A 3 -5.86 13.44 -8.61
CA ALA A 3 -6.39 12.23 -8.00
C ALA A 3 -5.74 12.00 -6.62
N ALA A 4 -6.33 12.59 -5.58
CA ALA A 4 -6.02 12.28 -4.18
C ALA A 4 -6.67 10.95 -3.72
N HIS A 5 -7.11 10.10 -4.66
CA HIS A 5 -8.03 8.98 -4.42
C HIS A 5 -7.35 7.62 -4.20
N ASP A 6 -6.03 7.59 -4.03
CA ASP A 6 -5.25 6.36 -3.83
C ASP A 6 -4.52 6.35 -2.45
N GLN A 7 -5.05 7.05 -1.45
CA GLN A 7 -4.52 6.95 -0.09
C GLN A 7 -5.11 5.75 0.65
N LEU A 8 -4.22 4.93 1.22
CA LEU A 8 -4.59 3.81 2.09
C LEU A 8 -5.13 4.36 3.42
N ASN A 9 -6.44 4.18 3.67
CA ASN A 9 -7.06 4.50 4.94
C ASN A 9 -7.15 3.24 5.81
N VAL A 10 -6.65 3.32 7.05
CA VAL A 10 -6.67 2.21 8.01
C VAL A 10 -7.38 2.67 9.28
N GLN A 11 -8.55 2.10 9.54
CA GLN A 11 -9.33 2.36 10.75
C GLN A 11 -9.24 1.13 11.65
N TYR A 12 -8.56 1.25 12.79
CA TYR A 12 -8.45 0.19 13.78
C TYR A 12 -9.51 0.33 14.87
N ASP A 13 -10.25 -0.74 15.10
CA ASP A 13 -11.18 -0.89 16.21
C ASP A 13 -10.56 -1.79 17.31
N PRO A 14 -10.16 -1.21 18.45
CA PRO A 14 -9.55 -1.97 19.55
C PRO A 14 -10.55 -2.87 20.28
N ALA A 15 -11.84 -2.53 20.27
CA ALA A 15 -12.88 -3.30 20.96
C ALA A 15 -13.06 -4.69 20.35
N SER A 16 -13.01 -4.77 19.02
CA SER A 16 -13.21 -6.01 18.25
C SER A 16 -11.91 -6.57 17.67
N ARG A 17 -10.75 -5.91 17.91
CA ARG A 17 -9.44 -6.28 17.37
C ARG A 17 -9.46 -6.42 15.84
N THR A 18 -10.18 -5.52 15.19
CA THR A 18 -10.38 -5.51 13.75
C THR A 18 -9.87 -4.21 13.14
N ALA A 19 -9.37 -4.29 11.92
CA ALA A 19 -8.99 -3.12 11.15
C ALA A 19 -9.70 -3.10 9.81
N LEU A 20 -10.35 -1.98 9.51
CA LEU A 20 -10.91 -1.70 8.20
C LEU A 20 -9.86 -1.00 7.35
N LEU A 21 -9.51 -1.63 6.23
CA LEU A 21 -8.69 -1.04 5.18
C LEU A 21 -9.57 -0.53 4.07
N GLN A 22 -9.23 0.65 3.57
CA GLN A 22 -9.87 1.23 2.39
C GLN A 22 -8.78 1.80 1.46
N TYR A 23 -8.90 1.53 0.18
CA TYR A 23 -7.99 1.98 -0.86
C TYR A 23 -8.78 2.29 -2.12
N GLY A 24 -9.02 3.57 -2.39
CA GLY A 24 -9.94 4.00 -3.45
C GLY A 24 -11.31 3.36 -3.30
N SER A 25 -11.72 2.54 -4.26
CA SER A 25 -12.98 1.78 -4.25
C SER A 25 -12.88 0.38 -3.64
N ARG A 26 -11.70 -0.02 -3.15
CA ARG A 26 -11.47 -1.34 -2.56
C ARG A 26 -11.48 -1.23 -1.04
N SER A 27 -12.15 -2.15 -0.37
CA SER A 27 -12.19 -2.20 1.09
C SER A 27 -12.09 -3.64 1.58
N THR A 28 -11.31 -3.87 2.64
CA THR A 28 -11.17 -5.18 3.28
C THR A 28 -11.15 -5.03 4.79
N VAL A 29 -11.57 -6.07 5.50
CA VAL A 29 -11.54 -6.12 6.97
C VAL A 29 -10.50 -7.15 7.39
N LEU A 30 -9.49 -6.69 8.12
CA LEU A 30 -8.53 -7.54 8.80
C LEU A 30 -9.01 -7.81 10.23
N ARG A 31 -8.84 -9.04 10.69
CA ARG A 31 -9.26 -9.50 12.02
C ARG A 31 -8.04 -10.04 12.77
N ASP A 32 -8.20 -10.22 14.08
CA ASP A 32 -7.17 -10.78 14.97
C ASP A 32 -5.93 -9.89 15.08
N LEU A 33 -6.13 -8.57 15.15
CA LEU A 33 -5.04 -7.60 15.23
C LEU A 33 -4.88 -7.15 16.69
N PRO A 34 -3.73 -7.44 17.33
CA PRO A 34 -3.56 -7.19 18.77
C PRO A 34 -3.35 -5.70 19.09
N THR A 35 -2.80 -4.94 18.15
CA THR A 35 -2.48 -3.52 18.32
C THR A 35 -2.76 -2.73 17.04
N ARG A 36 -2.92 -1.41 17.19
CA ARG A 36 -3.04 -0.49 16.06
C ARG A 36 -1.83 -0.56 15.14
N GLU A 37 -0.61 -0.67 15.68
CA GLU A 37 0.60 -0.80 14.87
C GLU A 37 0.60 -2.10 14.05
N ALA A 38 0.18 -3.22 14.65
CA ALA A 38 0.03 -4.48 13.93
C ALA A 38 -1.04 -4.37 12.84
N ALA A 39 -2.14 -3.66 13.11
CA ALA A 39 -3.18 -3.38 12.13
C ALA A 39 -2.66 -2.59 10.93
N GLU A 40 -1.91 -1.51 11.17
CA GLU A 40 -1.32 -0.69 10.11
C GLU A 40 -0.26 -1.47 9.31
N ALA A 41 0.57 -2.28 9.96
CA ALA A 41 1.56 -3.12 9.29
C ALA A 41 0.91 -4.21 8.43
N ALA A 42 -0.10 -4.91 8.96
CA ALA A 42 -0.87 -5.91 8.22
C ALA A 42 -1.64 -5.27 7.06
N ALA A 43 -2.19 -4.07 7.27
CA ALA A 43 -2.86 -3.29 6.25
C ALA A 43 -1.95 -3.03 5.05
N ARG A 44 -0.79 -2.44 5.31
CA ARG A 44 0.18 -2.10 4.26
C ARG A 44 0.62 -3.34 3.50
N ARG A 45 0.97 -4.42 4.21
CA ARG A 45 1.35 -5.69 3.58
C ARG A 45 0.23 -6.25 2.70
N PHE A 46 -1.00 -6.25 3.18
CA PHE A 46 -2.14 -6.74 2.41
C PHE A 46 -2.33 -5.93 1.13
N ALA A 47 -2.29 -4.60 1.23
CA ALA A 47 -2.44 -3.71 0.09
C ALA A 47 -1.31 -3.86 -0.93
N ILE A 48 -0.06 -4.04 -0.48
CA ILE A 48 1.10 -4.31 -1.35
C ILE A 48 0.87 -5.61 -2.12
N THR A 49 0.55 -6.70 -1.41
CA THR A 49 0.44 -8.04 -2.02
C THR A 49 -0.81 -8.22 -2.89
N ASN A 50 -1.96 -7.69 -2.48
CA ASN A 50 -3.24 -7.96 -3.16
C ASN A 50 -3.65 -6.85 -4.13
N TRP A 51 -3.28 -5.60 -3.83
CA TRP A 51 -3.71 -4.44 -4.62
C TRP A 51 -2.59 -3.79 -5.42
N GLY A 52 -1.34 -4.19 -5.20
CA GLY A 52 -0.18 -3.56 -5.84
C GLY A 52 0.10 -2.16 -5.28
N TYR A 53 -0.30 -1.88 -4.04
CA TYR A 53 0.01 -0.61 -3.39
C TYR A 53 1.53 -0.47 -3.26
N PHE A 54 2.13 0.42 -4.06
CA PHE A 54 3.54 0.78 -3.95
C PHE A 54 3.63 2.04 -3.10
N ASP A 55 4.04 1.87 -1.84
CA ASP A 55 4.56 3.00 -1.06
C ASP A 55 5.82 3.46 -1.80
N GLY A 56 5.74 4.62 -2.46
CA GLY A 56 6.68 5.11 -3.49
C GLY A 56 8.13 5.34 -3.05
N ALA A 57 8.58 4.75 -1.95
CA ALA A 57 9.97 4.74 -1.52
C ALA A 57 10.87 3.76 -2.31
N HIS A 58 10.30 2.82 -3.09
CA HIS A 58 11.08 1.75 -3.74
C HIS A 58 11.25 1.86 -5.27
N GLU A 59 10.76 2.92 -5.93
CA GLU A 59 10.91 3.08 -7.39
C GLU A 59 11.98 4.10 -7.82
N ARG A 60 12.78 4.64 -6.89
CA ARG A 60 13.90 5.53 -7.26
C ARG A 60 15.22 4.82 -7.56
N ASN A 61 15.20 3.54 -7.93
CA ASN A 61 16.42 2.81 -8.26
C ASN A 61 16.26 1.80 -9.42
N ARG A 62 15.48 2.12 -10.46
CA ARG A 62 15.86 1.59 -11.77
C ARG A 62 17.06 2.40 -12.24
N PRO A 63 18.27 1.82 -12.38
CA PRO A 63 19.24 2.43 -13.28
C PRO A 63 18.49 2.57 -14.61
N ARG A 64 18.50 3.77 -15.18
CA ARG A 64 18.18 3.95 -16.61
C ARG A 64 19.10 2.98 -17.32
N ASP A 65 18.56 1.85 -17.74
CA ASP A 65 19.11 1.09 -18.85
C ASP A 65 18.98 2.06 -20.02
N ASP A 66 20.07 2.80 -20.25
CA ASP A 66 20.25 3.65 -21.40
C ASP A 66 20.89 2.71 -22.44
N PRO A 67 20.11 2.11 -23.35
CA PRO A 67 20.70 1.43 -24.49
C PRO A 67 21.26 2.53 -25.37
N PHE A 68 22.52 2.90 -25.13
CA PHE A 68 23.30 3.64 -26.11
C PHE A 68 23.35 2.76 -27.36
N THR A 69 22.43 3.07 -28.26
CA THR A 69 22.29 2.46 -29.56
C THR A 69 23.56 2.80 -30.34
N SER A 70 24.25 1.76 -30.79
CA SER A 70 25.37 1.85 -31.73
C SER A 70 24.95 2.58 -33.01
N HIS A 71 25.75 3.53 -33.48
CA HIS A 71 26.02 3.74 -34.92
C HIS A 71 27.16 4.74 -35.14
N GLY A 72 28.16 4.39 -35.97
CA GLY A 72 29.16 5.32 -36.52
C GLY A 72 30.58 4.78 -36.49
#